data_AF-A0A0J6JQX9-F1
#
_entry.id   AF-A0A0J6JQX9-F1
#
_cell.length_a   1.000
_cell.length_b   1.000
_cell.length_c   1.000
_cell.angle_alpha   90.00
_cell.angle_beta   90.00
_cell.angle_gamma   90.00
#
_symmetry.space_group_name_H-M   'P 1'
#
loop_
_entity.id
_entity.type
_entity.pdbx_description
1 polymer ?
#
loop_
_entity_poly.entity_id
_entity_poly.type
_entity_poly.pdbx_seq_one_letter_code
_entity_poly.pdbx_strand_id
1 'polypeptide(L)'
;MAGVGELIVLFACILVMAGLGSMMWDSLVEIPSVPKRLVLRSAYVTHALGVSKSTSQMYIKVARQGGEYDHSFDIPNREARLLGIHKFKRLWVAIDADSDNQFVWAVYDERFQLMMSRRQIVGWAEQGNDVALLMVFCSCLIVVYGVFNMGVCGVWNRYYYKKDSE
;
A
#
# COMPACT_ATOMS: atom_id res chain seq x y z
N MET A 1 -39.93 -1.73 4.04
CA MET A 1 -39.56 -2.64 2.94
C MET A 1 -38.49 -1.93 2.14
N ALA A 2 -37.29 -2.49 2.05
CA ALA A 2 -36.28 -1.91 1.18
C ALA A 2 -36.69 -2.14 -0.28
N GLY A 3 -36.71 -1.09 -1.10
CA GLY A 3 -37.06 -1.22 -2.52
C GLY A 3 -36.01 -2.05 -3.27
N VAL A 4 -36.39 -2.71 -4.37
CA VAL A 4 -35.45 -3.46 -5.22
C VAL A 4 -34.25 -2.59 -5.64
N GLY A 5 -34.49 -1.29 -5.87
CA GLY A 5 -33.43 -0.31 -6.15
C GLY A 5 -32.44 -0.13 -5.00
N GLU A 6 -32.90 -0.12 -3.74
CA GLU A 6 -32.01 0.00 -2.56
C GLU A 6 -31.14 -1.24 -2.40
N LEU A 7 -31.69 -2.43 -2.68
CA LEU A 7 -30.94 -3.69 -2.69
C LEU A 7 -29.83 -3.69 -3.75
N ILE A 8 -30.11 -3.19 -4.95
CA ILE A 8 -29.13 -3.06 -6.03
C ILE A 8 -28.02 -2.09 -5.63
N VAL A 9 -28.37 -0.93 -5.07
CA VAL A 9 -27.40 0.08 -4.61
C VAL A 9 -26.52 -0.50 -3.50
N LEU A 10 -27.11 -1.20 -2.53
CA LEU A 10 -26.38 -1.79 -1.41
C LEU A 10 -25.45 -2.90 -1.88
N PHE A 11 -25.88 -3.72 -2.85
CA PHE A 11 -25.03 -4.73 -3.49
C PHE A 11 -23.84 -4.10 -4.23
N ALA A 12 -24.10 -3.05 -5.00
CA ALA A 12 -23.04 -2.31 -5.70
C ALA A 12 -22.02 -1.71 -4.72
N CYS A 13 -22.48 -1.14 -3.60
CA CYS A 13 -21.59 -0.63 -2.55
C CYS A 13 -20.72 -1.72 -1.94
N ILE A 14 -21.27 -2.92 -1.67
CA ILE A 14 -20.49 -4.06 -1.17
C ILE A 14 -19.38 -4.44 -2.14
N LEU A 15 -19.68 -4.54 -3.45
CA LEU A 15 -18.70 -4.88 -4.47
C LEU A 15 -17.58 -3.82 -4.58
N VAL A 16 -17.93 -2.53 -4.53
CA VAL A 16 -16.95 -1.44 -4.54
C VAL A 16 -16.03 -1.55 -3.32
N MET A 17 -16.59 -1.75 -2.12
CA MET A 17 -15.77 -1.87 -0.90
C MET A 17 -14.89 -3.11 -0.92
N ALA A 18 -15.37 -4.25 -1.41
CA ALA A 18 -14.58 -5.47 -1.57
C ALA A 18 -13.41 -5.27 -2.57
N GLY A 19 -13.67 -4.57 -3.67
CA GLY A 19 -12.63 -4.19 -4.64
C GLY A 19 -11.57 -3.29 -4.01
N LEU A 20 -11.98 -2.26 -3.28
CA LEU A 20 -11.05 -1.37 -2.55
C LEU A 20 -10.23 -2.13 -1.50
N GLY A 21 -10.84 -3.05 -0.77
CA GLY A 21 -10.13 -3.90 0.19
C GLY A 21 -9.06 -4.77 -0.49
N SER A 22 -9.39 -5.37 -1.64
CA SER A 22 -8.46 -6.18 -2.41
C SER A 22 -7.27 -5.34 -2.93
N MET A 23 -7.54 -4.14 -3.46
CA MET A 23 -6.49 -3.22 -3.89
C MET A 23 -5.55 -2.80 -2.75
N MET A 24 -6.10 -2.58 -1.55
CA MET A 24 -5.29 -2.24 -0.37
C MET A 24 -4.47 -3.44 0.12
N TRP A 25 -5.00 -4.66 -0.01
CA TRP A 25 -4.24 -5.88 0.29
C TRP A 25 -3.01 -6.03 -0.61
N ASP A 26 -3.16 -5.79 -1.92
CA ASP A 26 -2.05 -5.86 -2.88
C ASP A 26 -0.99 -4.74 -2.66
N SER A 27 -1.37 -3.68 -1.95
CA SER A 27 -0.45 -2.58 -1.60
C SER A 27 0.45 -2.87 -0.39
N LEU A 28 0.23 -4.01 0.30
CA LEU A 28 1.03 -4.39 1.47
C LEU A 28 2.48 -4.67 1.06
N VAL A 29 3.40 -3.97 1.72
CA VAL A 29 4.84 -4.16 1.52
C VAL A 29 5.34 -5.21 2.50
N GLU A 30 5.85 -6.32 1.99
CA GLU A 30 6.52 -7.32 2.82
C GLU A 30 7.87 -6.78 3.29
N ILE A 31 8.05 -6.62 4.60
CA ILE A 31 9.30 -6.13 5.21
C ILE A 31 10.15 -7.35 5.53
N PRO A 32 11.27 -7.59 4.81
CA PRO A 32 12.10 -8.75 5.05
C PRO A 32 12.85 -8.66 6.38
N SER A 33 13.31 -9.80 6.89
CA SER A 33 14.17 -9.86 8.07
C SER A 33 15.51 -9.15 7.84
N VAL A 34 16.16 -8.73 8.93
CA VAL A 34 17.45 -8.01 8.86
C VAL A 34 18.50 -8.81 8.09
N PRO A 35 19.14 -8.24 7.07
CA PRO A 35 20.11 -8.93 6.26
C PRO A 35 21.40 -9.14 7.06
N LYS A 36 22.04 -10.29 6.84
CA LYS A 36 23.35 -10.60 7.43
C LYS A 36 24.46 -9.79 6.77
N ARG A 37 24.29 -9.44 5.49
CA ARG A 37 25.27 -8.71 4.69
C ARG A 37 24.61 -7.64 3.84
N LEU A 38 24.97 -6.39 4.10
CA LEU A 38 24.53 -5.23 3.30
C LEU A 38 25.62 -4.86 2.30
N VAL A 39 25.23 -4.59 1.06
CA VAL A 39 26.09 -4.03 0.02
C VAL A 39 25.55 -2.70 -0.46
N LEU A 40 26.45 -1.74 -0.65
CA LEU A 40 26.12 -0.49 -1.30
C LEU A 40 26.07 -0.68 -2.81
N ARG A 41 24.97 -0.25 -3.42
CA ARG A 41 24.80 -0.20 -4.87
C ARG A 41 24.45 1.20 -5.31
N SER A 42 24.87 1.57 -6.50
CA SER A 42 24.46 2.83 -7.10
C SER A 42 23.00 2.76 -7.52
N ALA A 43 22.26 3.81 -7.24
CA ALA A 43 20.91 4.03 -7.73
C ALA A 43 20.78 5.42 -8.34
N TYR A 44 19.79 5.61 -9.19
CA TYR A 44 19.47 6.91 -9.76
C TYR A 44 17.97 7.15 -9.77
N VAL A 45 17.60 8.41 -9.54
CA VAL A 45 16.19 8.83 -9.52
C VAL A 45 15.67 8.92 -10.95
N THR A 46 14.69 8.10 -11.30
CA THR A 46 14.17 8.04 -12.68
C THR A 46 13.12 9.10 -12.95
N HIS A 47 12.28 9.40 -11.96
CA HIS A 47 11.15 10.32 -12.09
C HIS A 47 11.21 11.44 -11.07
N ALA A 48 10.59 12.58 -11.40
CA ALA A 48 10.31 13.58 -10.38
C ALA A 48 9.40 12.95 -9.30
N LEU A 49 9.53 13.40 -8.05
CA LEU A 49 8.71 12.91 -6.94
C LEU A 49 7.23 13.01 -7.31
N GLY A 50 6.52 11.88 -7.28
CA GLY A 50 5.07 11.85 -7.43
C GLY A 50 4.44 12.40 -6.14
N VAL A 51 3.98 13.64 -6.15
CA VAL A 51 3.46 14.29 -4.94
C VAL A 51 1.98 13.94 -4.75
N SER A 52 1.67 13.21 -3.67
CA SER A 52 0.32 13.02 -3.14
C SER A 52 0.05 14.01 -2.00
N LYS A 53 -1.16 14.00 -1.42
CA LYS A 53 -1.56 14.90 -0.32
C LYS A 53 -0.66 14.75 0.92
N SER A 54 -0.25 13.54 1.27
CA SER A 54 0.53 13.24 2.48
C SER A 54 1.94 12.70 2.18
N THR A 55 2.10 11.97 1.08
CA THR A 55 3.33 11.28 0.70
C THR A 55 3.82 11.72 -0.67
N SER A 56 5.13 11.66 -0.87
CA SER A 56 5.83 11.76 -2.14
C SER A 56 6.35 10.39 -2.49
N GLN A 57 5.97 9.89 -3.66
CA GLN A 57 6.48 8.63 -4.18
C GLN A 57 7.79 8.88 -4.93
N MET A 58 8.83 8.14 -4.55
CA MET A 58 10.15 8.24 -5.15
C MET A 58 10.45 6.99 -5.96
N TYR A 59 10.76 7.18 -7.24
CA TYR A 59 11.14 6.12 -8.16
C TYR A 59 12.65 6.14 -8.37
N ILE A 60 13.31 5.06 -7.97
CA ILE A 60 14.74 4.85 -8.17
C ILE A 60 14.98 3.60 -9.00
N LYS A 61 16.07 3.62 -9.75
CA LYS A 61 16.56 2.46 -10.48
C LYS A 61 17.86 2.03 -9.85
N VAL A 62 17.90 0.79 -9.35
CA VAL A 62 18.99 0.26 -8.54
C VAL A 62 19.83 -0.68 -9.40
N ALA A 63 21.14 -0.45 -9.45
CA ALA A 63 22.06 -1.33 -10.15
C ALA A 63 22.33 -2.61 -9.35
N ARG A 64 22.19 -3.78 -9.99
CA ARG A 64 22.42 -5.10 -9.39
C ARG A 64 23.39 -5.91 -10.26
N GLN A 65 24.04 -6.91 -9.65
CA GLN A 65 24.84 -7.88 -10.42
C GLN A 65 23.91 -8.64 -11.37
N GLY A 66 23.95 -8.30 -12.67
CA GLY A 66 23.11 -8.89 -13.71
C GLY A 66 22.05 -7.96 -14.31
N GLY A 67 21.91 -6.71 -13.85
CA GLY A 67 20.98 -5.76 -14.46
C GLY A 67 20.62 -4.58 -13.58
N GLU A 68 19.48 -3.96 -13.88
CA GLU A 68 18.90 -2.87 -13.10
C GLU A 68 17.44 -3.22 -12.80
N TYR A 69 16.96 -2.86 -11.61
CA TYR A 69 15.54 -2.99 -11.27
C TYR A 69 14.97 -1.65 -10.80
N ASP A 70 13.69 -1.45 -11.08
CA ASP A 70 12.95 -0.28 -10.63
C ASP A 70 12.42 -0.55 -9.22
N HIS A 71 12.62 0.42 -8.34
CA HIS A 71 12.13 0.39 -6.97
C HIS A 71 11.44 1.71 -6.65
N SER A 72 10.27 1.63 -6.05
CA SER A 72 9.52 2.78 -5.59
C SER A 72 9.33 2.71 -4.09
N PHE A 73 9.48 3.84 -3.41
CA PHE A 73 9.15 3.95 -2.00
C PHE A 73 8.41 5.25 -1.71
N ASP A 74 7.50 5.17 -0.75
CA ASP A 74 6.69 6.30 -0.32
C ASP A 74 7.39 7.04 0.83
N ILE A 75 7.63 8.33 0.62
CA ILE A 75 8.29 9.22 1.58
C ILE A 75 7.24 10.22 2.09
N PRO A 76 7.20 10.57 3.37
CA PRO A 76 6.38 11.69 3.82
C PRO A 76 6.77 13.00 3.12
N ASN A 77 5.79 13.80 2.68
CA ASN A 77 6.05 15.06 1.96
C ASN A 77 7.01 16.03 2.69
N ARG A 78 6.96 16.05 4.03
CA ARG A 78 7.84 16.88 4.86
C ARG A 78 9.30 16.48 4.69
N GLU A 79 9.57 15.18 4.73
CA GLU A 79 10.92 14.62 4.58
C GLU A 79 11.41 14.77 3.15
N ALA A 80 10.55 14.52 2.15
CA ALA A 80 10.91 14.66 0.73
C ALA A 80 11.41 16.07 0.38
N ARG A 81 10.83 17.13 0.97
CA ARG A 81 11.30 18.51 0.79
C ARG A 81 12.67 18.76 1.42
N LEU A 82 12.95 18.19 2.58
CA LEU A 82 14.24 18.33 3.27
C LEU A 82 15.38 17.63 2.52
N LEU A 83 15.05 16.55 1.81
CA LEU A 83 16.01 15.72 1.09
C LEU A 83 16.48 16.33 -0.25
N GLY A 84 15.79 17.35 -0.76
CA GLY A 84 16.19 18.05 -1.99
C GLY A 84 16.36 17.11 -3.18
N ILE A 85 15.51 16.09 -3.30
CA ILE A 85 15.61 15.05 -4.33
C ILE A 85 15.14 15.63 -5.67
N HIS A 86 16.01 15.57 -6.67
CA HIS A 86 15.74 15.99 -8.04
C HIS A 86 15.83 14.80 -8.99
N LYS A 87 15.13 14.89 -10.13
CA LYS A 87 15.21 13.88 -11.19
C LYS A 87 16.68 13.70 -11.63
N PHE A 88 17.09 12.45 -11.87
CA PHE A 88 18.46 12.07 -12.24
C PHE A 88 19.54 12.28 -11.17
N LYS A 89 19.17 12.59 -9.93
CA LYS A 89 20.14 12.59 -8.81
C LYS A 89 20.70 11.18 -8.63
N ARG A 90 22.03 11.06 -8.50
CA ARG A 90 22.69 9.80 -8.19
C ARG A 90 22.65 9.58 -6.67
N LEU A 91 22.39 8.35 -6.28
CA LEU A 91 22.24 7.95 -4.89
C LEU A 91 22.97 6.62 -4.68
N TRP A 92 23.23 6.30 -3.42
CA TRP A 92 23.71 4.99 -3.03
C TRP A 92 22.67 4.34 -2.14
N VAL A 93 22.35 3.08 -2.41
CA VAL A 93 21.38 2.31 -1.65
C VAL A 93 22.04 1.10 -1.04
N ALA A 94 21.74 0.85 0.23
CA ALA A 94 22.11 -0.39 0.90
C ALA A 94 21.04 -1.44 0.61
N ILE A 95 21.44 -2.53 -0.03
CA ILE A 95 20.59 -3.69 -0.30
C ILE A 95 21.20 -4.94 0.31
N ASP A 96 20.39 -5.98 0.47
CA ASP A 96 20.89 -7.30 0.87
C ASP A 96 21.73 -7.90 -0.26
N ALA A 97 22.92 -8.41 0.09
CA ALA A 97 23.81 -9.06 -0.86
C ALA A 97 23.37 -10.49 -1.18
N ASP A 98 22.74 -11.16 -0.21
CA ASP A 98 22.51 -12.60 -0.22
C ASP A 98 21.06 -12.96 -0.56
N SER A 99 20.17 -11.97 -0.57
CA SER A 99 18.75 -12.12 -0.89
C SER A 99 18.40 -11.62 -2.29
N ASP A 100 17.39 -12.24 -2.90
CA ASP A 100 16.78 -11.76 -4.14
C ASP A 100 15.78 -10.61 -3.89
N ASN A 101 15.56 -10.26 -2.62
CA ASN A 101 14.67 -9.20 -2.24
C ASN A 101 15.16 -7.83 -2.71
N GLN A 102 14.25 -7.10 -3.33
CA GLN A 102 14.46 -5.76 -3.86
C GLN A 102 14.37 -4.65 -2.80
N PHE A 103 14.24 -5.03 -1.53
CA PHE A 103 14.04 -4.12 -0.41
C PHE A 103 15.29 -3.28 -0.13
N VAL A 104 15.10 -1.96 -0.08
CA VAL A 104 16.17 -0.99 0.20
C VAL A 104 16.24 -0.71 1.71
N TRP A 105 17.39 -0.94 2.30
CA TRP A 105 17.61 -0.81 3.74
C TRP A 105 18.06 0.58 4.18
N ALA A 106 18.76 1.32 3.32
CA ALA A 106 19.17 2.69 3.58
C ALA A 106 19.48 3.41 2.27
N VAL A 107 19.30 4.72 2.25
CA VAL A 107 19.64 5.58 1.11
C VAL A 107 20.67 6.61 1.55
N TYR A 108 21.69 6.81 0.74
CA TYR A 108 22.78 7.75 0.95
C TYR A 108 22.91 8.67 -0.27
N ASP A 109 23.42 9.88 -0.02
CA ASP A 109 23.74 10.84 -1.07
C ASP A 109 25.04 10.47 -1.81
N GLU A 110 25.39 11.21 -2.86
CA GLU A 110 26.65 11.05 -3.61
C GLU A 110 27.90 11.12 -2.72
N ARG A 111 27.82 11.86 -1.61
CA ARG A 111 28.89 11.99 -0.61
C ARG A 111 28.86 10.91 0.47
N PHE A 112 28.08 9.84 0.29
CA PHE A 112 27.84 8.78 1.28
C PHE A 112 27.24 9.28 2.60
N GLN A 113 26.63 10.47 2.60
CA GLN A 113 25.88 10.96 3.74
C GLN A 113 24.52 10.25 3.80
N LEU A 114 24.15 9.78 4.99
CA LEU A 114 22.88 9.07 5.20
C LEU A 114 21.71 10.03 4.94
N MET A 115 20.92 9.73 3.90
CA MET A 115 19.70 10.47 3.58
C MET A 115 18.49 9.83 4.24
N MET A 116 18.39 8.51 4.19
CA MET A 116 17.29 7.76 4.78
C MET A 116 17.83 6.58 5.58
N SER A 117 17.50 6.56 6.86
CA SER A 117 17.84 5.45 7.73
C SER A 117 16.89 4.27 7.53
N ARG A 118 17.39 3.09 7.84
CA ARG A 118 16.59 1.87 7.93
C ARG A 118 15.32 2.04 8.76
N ARG A 119 15.44 2.67 9.93
CA ARG A 119 14.31 2.84 10.85
C ARG A 119 13.22 3.72 10.26
N GLN A 120 13.61 4.73 9.48
CA GLN A 120 12.64 5.58 8.76
C GLN A 120 11.94 4.80 7.64
N ILE A 121 12.70 4.10 6.79
CA ILE A 121 12.12 3.34 5.66
C ILE A 121 11.16 2.26 6.17
N VAL A 122 11.58 1.48 7.17
CA VAL A 122 10.73 0.46 7.80
C VAL A 122 9.51 1.10 8.46
N GLY A 123 9.69 2.20 9.20
CA GLY A 123 8.58 2.89 9.85
C GLY A 123 7.54 3.44 8.86
N TRP A 124 7.97 3.91 7.69
CA TRP A 124 7.04 4.36 6.64
C TRP A 124 6.30 3.18 5.99
N ALA A 125 7.00 2.07 5.75
CA ALA A 125 6.39 0.84 5.24
C ALA A 125 5.36 0.25 6.23
N GLU A 126 5.71 0.18 7.52
CA GLU A 126 4.81 -0.25 8.59
C GLU A 126 3.58 0.66 8.67
N GLN A 127 3.77 1.98 8.66
CA GLN A 127 2.66 2.92 8.70
C GLN A 127 1.73 2.79 7.48
N GLY A 128 2.29 2.56 6.28
CA GLY A 128 1.51 2.28 5.08
C GLY A 128 0.70 0.99 5.21
N ASN A 129 1.34 -0.08 5.70
CA ASN A 129 0.70 -1.37 5.93
C ASN A 129 -0.40 -1.28 6.99
N ASP A 130 -0.21 -0.55 8.07
CA ASP A 130 -1.22 -0.36 9.13
C ASP A 130 -2.48 0.31 8.56
N VAL A 131 -2.32 1.33 7.72
CA VAL A 131 -3.44 2.01 7.06
C VAL A 131 -4.13 1.07 6.07
N ALA A 132 -3.37 0.33 5.27
CA ALA A 132 -3.91 -0.65 4.34
C ALA A 132 -4.70 -1.76 5.06
N LEU A 133 -4.15 -2.32 6.13
CA LEU A 133 -4.80 -3.34 6.96
C LEU A 133 -6.08 -2.80 7.63
N LEU A 134 -6.06 -1.57 8.13
CA LEU A 134 -7.25 -0.92 8.67
C LEU A 134 -8.34 -0.78 7.60
N MET A 135 -7.99 -0.37 6.38
CA MET A 135 -8.95 -0.28 5.27
C MET A 135 -9.49 -1.66 4.87
N VAL A 136 -8.65 -2.68 4.81
CA VAL A 136 -9.07 -4.07 4.56
C VAL A 136 -10.06 -4.53 5.63
N PHE A 137 -9.74 -4.30 6.91
CA PHE A 137 -10.60 -4.67 8.03
C PHE A 137 -11.97 -3.96 7.96
N CYS A 138 -11.98 -2.66 7.71
CA CYS A 138 -13.22 -1.89 7.51
C CYS A 138 -14.03 -2.40 6.31
N SER A 139 -13.37 -2.74 5.20
CA SER A 139 -14.02 -3.33 4.04
C SER A 139 -14.70 -4.66 4.39
N CYS A 140 -13.98 -5.56 5.08
CA CYS A 140 -14.55 -6.83 5.54
C CYS A 140 -15.78 -6.62 6.44
N LEU A 141 -15.74 -5.68 7.39
CA LEU A 141 -16.88 -5.38 8.25
C LEU A 141 -18.10 -4.91 7.46
N ILE A 142 -17.92 -4.05 6.46
CA ILE A 142 -19.01 -3.55 5.61
C ILE A 142 -19.61 -4.68 4.78
N VAL A 143 -18.77 -5.56 4.22
CA VAL A 143 -19.24 -6.73 3.46
C VAL A 143 -20.07 -7.65 4.35
N VAL A 144 -19.57 -7.99 5.54
CA VAL A 144 -20.29 -8.85 6.50
C VAL A 144 -21.61 -8.22 6.93
N TYR A 145 -21.59 -6.93 7.28
CA TYR A 145 -22.80 -6.19 7.66
C TYR A 145 -23.82 -6.13 6.51
N GLY A 146 -23.36 -5.89 5.29
CA GLY A 146 -24.20 -5.82 4.10
C GLY A 146 -24.86 -7.17 3.77
N VAL A 147 -24.09 -8.26 3.80
CA VAL A 147 -24.61 -9.62 3.61
C VAL A 147 -25.59 -10.01 4.72
N PHE A 148 -25.28 -9.68 5.98
CA PHE A 148 -26.17 -9.94 7.10
C PHE A 148 -27.51 -9.20 6.95
N ASN A 149 -27.48 -7.91 6.59
CA ASN A 149 -28.69 -7.15 6.32
C ASN A 149 -29.48 -7.70 5.15
N MET A 150 -28.84 -8.09 4.04
CA MET A 150 -29.55 -8.73 2.93
C MET A 150 -30.18 -10.07 3.32
N GLY A 151 -29.47 -10.88 4.13
CA GLY A 151 -29.97 -12.15 4.63
C GLY A 151 -31.17 -11.96 5.56
N VAL A 152 -31.04 -11.13 6.59
CA VAL A 152 -32.11 -10.90 7.58
C VAL A 152 -33.30 -10.18 6.93
N CYS A 153 -33.08 -9.10 6.17
CA CYS A 153 -34.16 -8.38 5.49
C CYS A 153 -34.78 -9.21 4.38
N GLY A 154 -34.00 -9.99 3.60
CA GLY A 154 -34.51 -10.86 2.54
C GLY A 154 -35.32 -12.04 3.08
N VAL A 155 -34.87 -12.68 4.17
CA VAL A 155 -35.61 -13.75 4.85
C VAL A 155 -36.88 -13.21 5.52
N TRP A 156 -36.81 -12.05 6.18
CA TRP A 156 -37.99 -11.42 6.78
C TRP A 156 -38.99 -10.94 5.72
N ASN A 157 -38.55 -10.34 4.60
CA ASN A 157 -39.45 -9.95 3.50
C ASN A 157 -40.20 -11.17 2.94
N ARG A 158 -39.51 -12.31 2.79
CA ARG A 158 -40.12 -13.55 2.29
C ARG A 158 -41.08 -14.18 3.29
N TYR A 159 -40.81 -14.02 4.59
CA TYR A 159 -41.68 -14.50 5.67
C TYR A 159 -42.96 -13.68 5.80
N TYR A 160 -42.88 -12.35 5.71
CA TYR A 160 -44.06 -11.47 5.74
C TYR A 160 -44.95 -11.65 4.51
N TYR A 161 -44.38 -11.74 3.30
CA TYR A 161 -45.17 -12.00 2.08
C TYR A 161 -45.89 -13.34 2.10
N LYS A 162 -45.36 -14.35 2.80
CA LYS A 162 -46.00 -15.65 2.92
C LYS A 162 -47.17 -15.65 3.92
N LYS A 163 -47.21 -14.68 4.82
CA LYS A 163 -48.21 -14.55 5.88
C LYS A 163 -49.39 -13.65 5.48
N ASP A 164 -49.18 -12.71 4.56
CA ASP A 164 -50.26 -11.90 3.96
C ASP A 164 -50.96 -12.60 2.78
N SER A 165 -50.50 -13.80 2.38
CA SER A 165 -51.07 -14.62 1.30
C SER A 165 -51.91 -15.81 1.80
N GLU A 166 -52.12 -15.93 3.12
CA GLU A 166 -53.08 -16.84 3.77
C GLU A 166 -54.25 -16.03 4.33
#